data_AF-A0A9E1X528-F1
#
_entry.id   AF-A0A9E1X528-F1
#
_cell.length_a   1.000
_cell.length_b   1.000
_cell.length_c   1.000
_cell.angle_alpha   90.00
_cell.angle_beta   90.00
_cell.angle_gamma   90.00
#
_symmetry.space_group_name_H-M   'P 1'
#
loop_
_entity.id
_entity.type
_entity.pdbx_description
1 polymer ?
#
loop_
_entity_poly.entity_id
_entity_poly.type
_entity_poly.pdbx_seq_one_letter_code
_entity_poly.pdbx_strand_id
1 'polypeptide(L)'
;MAETLLAEGVSADRTTGLAEAAAGSVARARLLAADPAFLGRRDAWHSVPDRLDGSGASVAVLVNELRELIDAAQTPLEARHREEIEALTEREEAFGTRGSGRRELGERQKREVRRHRDDELRFGLATLSRAYLARVGLLAENLSAEVLSSGAEAFLSATERITAATGDLVRNPNETLLLQALLLDLPSADALAEALRAVGVDLE
;
A
#
# COMPACT_ATOMS: atom_id res chain seq x y z
N MET A 1 -16.08 -7.55 -9.26
CA MET A 1 -14.90 -6.71 -9.57
C MET A 1 -13.89 -7.46 -10.42
N ALA A 2 -13.42 -8.65 -9.99
CA ALA A 2 -12.48 -9.42 -10.79
C ALA A 2 -13.00 -9.77 -12.20
N GLU A 3 -14.24 -10.26 -12.30
CA GLU A 3 -14.92 -10.51 -13.58
C GLU A 3 -15.00 -9.26 -14.47
N THR A 4 -15.26 -8.08 -13.86
CA THR A 4 -15.31 -6.80 -14.57
C THR A 4 -13.97 -6.43 -15.18
N LEU A 5 -12.89 -6.58 -14.42
CA LEU A 5 -11.54 -6.29 -14.91
C LEU A 5 -11.10 -7.28 -16.01
N LEU A 6 -11.45 -8.56 -15.88
CA LEU A 6 -11.20 -9.56 -16.93
C LEU A 6 -11.92 -9.21 -18.23
N ALA A 7 -13.19 -8.79 -18.15
CA ALA A 7 -13.95 -8.33 -19.31
C ALA A 7 -13.36 -7.06 -19.96
N GLU A 8 -12.64 -6.25 -19.18
CA GLU A 8 -11.90 -5.06 -19.63
C GLU A 8 -10.48 -5.39 -20.13
N GLY A 9 -10.11 -6.67 -20.22
CA GLY A 9 -8.84 -7.13 -20.78
C GLY A 9 -7.67 -7.17 -19.79
N VAL A 10 -7.92 -6.96 -18.50
CA VAL A 10 -6.91 -7.17 -17.45
C VAL A 10 -6.61 -8.66 -17.34
N SER A 11 -5.34 -9.02 -17.28
CA SER A 11 -4.89 -10.41 -17.20
C SER A 11 -5.24 -11.04 -15.83
N ALA A 12 -5.60 -12.32 -15.85
CA ALA A 12 -6.13 -13.04 -14.67
C ALA A 12 -5.17 -13.06 -13.46
N ASP A 13 -3.86 -13.06 -13.72
CA ASP A 13 -2.79 -13.00 -12.73
C ASP A 13 -2.78 -11.68 -11.94
N ARG A 14 -3.23 -10.58 -12.55
CA ARG A 14 -3.26 -9.25 -11.93
C ARG A 14 -4.56 -8.98 -11.17
N THR A 15 -5.63 -9.65 -11.55
CA THR A 15 -6.99 -9.30 -11.16
C THR A 15 -7.24 -9.38 -9.65
N THR A 16 -6.74 -10.41 -8.98
CA THR A 16 -6.93 -10.59 -7.53
C THR A 16 -6.26 -9.47 -6.74
N GLY A 17 -4.97 -9.18 -7.03
CA GLY A 17 -4.24 -8.12 -6.34
C GLY A 17 -4.85 -6.74 -6.58
N LEU A 18 -5.33 -6.47 -7.79
CA LEU A 18 -6.05 -5.23 -8.10
C LEU A 18 -7.38 -5.13 -7.35
N ALA A 19 -8.13 -6.23 -7.26
CA ALA A 19 -9.41 -6.25 -6.56
C ALA A 19 -9.25 -6.00 -5.06
N GLU A 20 -8.24 -6.60 -4.44
CA GLU A 20 -7.89 -6.36 -3.03
C GLU A 20 -7.48 -4.91 -2.80
N ALA A 21 -6.57 -4.38 -3.64
CA ALA A 21 -6.07 -3.01 -3.52
C ALA A 21 -7.13 -1.94 -3.82
N ALA A 22 -8.16 -2.29 -4.60
CA ALA A 22 -9.25 -1.41 -4.93
C ALA A 22 -10.25 -1.22 -3.78
N ALA A 23 -10.22 -2.05 -2.73
CA ALA A 23 -11.09 -1.95 -1.56
C ALA A 23 -12.58 -1.76 -1.91
N GLY A 24 -13.05 -2.48 -2.93
CA GLY A 24 -14.44 -2.42 -3.42
C GLY A 24 -14.76 -1.29 -4.41
N SER A 25 -13.83 -0.39 -4.71
CA SER A 25 -14.01 0.69 -5.68
C SER A 25 -13.62 0.26 -7.09
N VAL A 26 -14.59 0.05 -7.97
CA VAL A 26 -14.34 -0.28 -9.39
C VAL A 26 -13.55 0.84 -10.09
N ALA A 27 -13.80 2.11 -9.74
CA ALA A 27 -13.06 3.24 -10.28
C ALA A 27 -11.56 3.17 -9.90
N ARG A 28 -11.27 2.81 -8.64
CA ARG A 28 -9.89 2.60 -8.18
C ARG A 28 -9.26 1.40 -8.86
N ALA A 29 -10.00 0.29 -9.01
CA ALA A 29 -9.50 -0.91 -9.68
C ALA A 29 -9.03 -0.62 -11.12
N ARG A 30 -9.79 0.16 -11.88
CA ARG A 30 -9.42 0.59 -13.24
C ARG A 30 -8.18 1.50 -13.24
N LEU A 31 -8.11 2.43 -12.29
CA LEU A 31 -6.95 3.31 -12.13
C LEU A 31 -5.67 2.50 -11.87
N LEU A 32 -5.74 1.53 -10.95
CA LEU A 32 -4.62 0.63 -10.63
C LEU A 32 -4.29 -0.32 -11.79
N ALA A 33 -5.27 -0.74 -12.59
CA ALA A 33 -5.04 -1.58 -13.77
C ALA A 33 -4.22 -0.83 -14.84
N ALA A 34 -4.46 0.47 -15.00
CA ALA A 34 -3.71 1.35 -15.89
C ALA A 34 -2.29 1.69 -15.37
N ASP A 35 -1.95 1.28 -14.15
CA ASP A 35 -0.66 1.51 -13.52
C ASP A 35 0.26 0.29 -13.72
N PRO A 36 1.31 0.39 -14.57
CA PRO A 36 2.25 -0.71 -14.76
C PRO A 36 3.13 -0.95 -13.52
N ALA A 37 3.33 0.04 -12.66
CA ALA A 37 4.19 -0.04 -11.47
C ALA A 37 3.46 -0.62 -10.25
N PHE A 38 2.15 -0.87 -10.32
CA PHE A 38 1.34 -1.35 -9.19
C PHE A 38 1.92 -2.59 -8.51
N LEU A 39 2.30 -3.62 -9.28
CA LEU A 39 2.86 -4.85 -8.71
C LEU A 39 4.20 -4.60 -8.01
N GLY A 40 5.06 -3.78 -8.61
CA GLY A 40 6.33 -3.39 -7.97
C GLY A 40 6.12 -2.68 -6.63
N ARG A 41 5.09 -1.82 -6.52
CA ARG A 41 4.73 -1.20 -5.23
C ARG A 41 4.23 -2.21 -4.21
N ARG A 42 3.37 -3.14 -4.61
CA ARG A 42 2.92 -4.23 -3.74
C ARG A 42 4.11 -5.02 -3.19
N ASP A 43 5.03 -5.40 -4.07
CA ASP A 43 6.18 -6.23 -3.72
C ASP A 43 7.14 -5.46 -2.82
N ALA A 44 7.35 -4.16 -3.05
CA ALA A 44 8.11 -3.28 -2.17
C ALA A 44 7.53 -3.29 -0.74
N TRP A 45 6.23 -3.05 -0.58
CA TRP A 45 5.56 -3.13 0.72
C TRP A 45 5.62 -4.51 1.37
N HIS A 46 5.46 -5.56 0.58
CA HIS A 46 5.51 -6.94 1.07
C HIS A 46 6.91 -7.33 1.58
N SER A 47 7.96 -6.85 0.92
CA SER A 47 9.36 -7.15 1.25
C SER A 47 9.91 -6.38 2.45
N VAL A 48 9.19 -5.38 2.97
CA VAL A 48 9.67 -4.53 4.07
C VAL A 48 10.19 -5.35 5.25
N PRO A 49 9.49 -6.37 5.79
CA PRO A 49 9.97 -7.08 6.96
C PRO A 49 11.31 -7.83 6.71
N ASP A 50 11.57 -8.26 5.48
CA ASP A 50 12.82 -8.93 5.09
C ASP A 50 14.02 -7.98 5.02
N ARG A 51 13.74 -6.67 4.89
CA ARG A 51 14.74 -5.62 4.73
C ARG A 51 15.00 -4.85 6.02
N LEU A 52 14.20 -5.08 7.06
CA LEU A 52 14.42 -4.51 8.38
C LEU A 52 15.56 -5.24 9.08
N ASP A 53 16.53 -4.46 9.57
CA ASP A 53 17.67 -4.91 10.40
C ASP A 53 17.59 -4.34 11.84
N GLY A 54 16.49 -3.64 12.18
CA GLY A 54 16.30 -2.98 13.46
C GLY A 54 16.98 -1.60 13.60
N SER A 55 17.70 -1.13 12.57
CA SER A 55 18.36 0.17 12.59
C SER A 55 17.45 1.29 12.06
N GLY A 56 17.60 2.50 12.61
CA GLY A 56 16.92 3.69 12.07
C GLY A 56 17.40 4.08 10.67
N ALA A 57 18.61 3.66 10.27
CA ALA A 57 19.17 3.94 8.96
C ALA A 57 18.45 3.13 7.85
N SER A 58 18.27 1.83 8.06
CA SER A 58 17.51 0.98 7.12
C SER A 58 16.06 1.45 7.02
N VAL A 59 15.44 1.81 8.14
CA VAL A 59 14.09 2.40 8.19
C VAL A 59 14.01 3.69 7.37
N ALA A 60 14.96 4.61 7.52
CA ALA A 60 14.94 5.87 6.77
C ALA A 60 15.03 5.65 5.26
N VAL A 61 15.87 4.71 4.81
CA VAL A 61 15.98 4.31 3.40
C VAL A 61 14.67 3.71 2.90
N LEU A 62 14.12 2.72 3.61
CA LEU A 62 12.87 2.06 3.26
C LEU A 62 11.70 3.03 3.15
N VAL A 63 11.56 3.95 4.11
CA VAL A 63 10.47 4.94 4.09
C VAL A 63 10.62 5.89 2.91
N ASN A 64 11.83 6.31 2.54
CA ASN A 64 12.03 7.16 1.37
C ASN A 64 11.64 6.42 0.08
N GLU A 65 12.09 5.19 -0.11
CA GLU A 65 11.73 4.36 -1.26
C GLU A 65 10.22 4.16 -1.37
N LEU A 66 9.54 3.79 -0.27
CA LEU A 66 8.09 3.61 -0.25
C LEU A 66 7.36 4.91 -0.60
N ARG A 67 7.81 6.06 -0.11
CA ARG A 67 7.20 7.35 -0.40
C ARG A 67 7.38 7.73 -1.87
N GLU A 68 8.56 7.53 -2.45
CA GLU A 68 8.81 7.76 -3.88
C GLU A 68 7.89 6.90 -4.75
N LEU A 69 7.71 5.63 -4.38
CA LEU A 69 6.78 4.73 -5.06
C LEU A 69 5.33 5.22 -4.96
N ILE A 70 4.88 5.67 -3.78
CA ILE A 70 3.52 6.17 -3.63
C ILE A 70 3.31 7.48 -4.40
N ASP A 71 4.30 8.37 -4.42
CA ASP A 71 4.22 9.61 -5.19
C ASP A 71 4.13 9.28 -6.69
N ALA A 72 4.93 8.32 -7.18
CA ALA A 72 4.84 7.83 -8.56
C ALA A 72 3.49 7.17 -8.90
N ALA A 73 2.77 6.62 -7.92
CA ALA A 73 1.44 6.03 -8.12
C ALA A 73 0.39 7.05 -8.60
N GLN A 74 0.67 8.36 -8.51
CA GLN A 74 -0.23 9.41 -8.97
C GLN A 74 -0.25 9.56 -10.50
N THR A 75 0.78 9.07 -11.22
CA THR A 75 0.92 9.28 -12.67
C THR A 75 -0.31 8.88 -13.50
N PRO A 76 -0.95 7.70 -13.29
CA PRO A 76 -2.16 7.35 -14.04
C PRO A 76 -3.34 8.29 -13.76
N LEU A 77 -3.44 8.81 -12.53
CA LEU A 77 -4.49 9.74 -12.13
C LEU A 77 -4.29 11.10 -12.79
N GLU A 78 -3.04 11.58 -12.82
CA GLU A 78 -2.67 12.84 -13.48
C GLU A 78 -2.89 12.80 -14.99
N ALA A 79 -2.61 11.66 -15.64
CA ALA A 79 -2.90 11.47 -17.06
C ALA A 79 -4.39 11.64 -17.35
N ARG A 80 -5.25 10.97 -16.57
CA ARG A 80 -6.71 11.13 -16.68
C ARG A 80 -7.16 12.56 -16.39
N HIS A 81 -6.59 13.23 -15.39
CA HIS A 81 -6.91 14.62 -15.07
C HIS A 81 -6.58 15.58 -16.22
N ARG A 82 -5.49 15.31 -16.95
CA ARG A 82 -5.09 16.07 -18.13
C ARG A 82 -6.10 15.93 -19.26
N GLU A 83 -6.51 14.71 -19.57
CA GLU A 83 -7.54 14.42 -20.57
C GLU A 83 -8.88 15.11 -20.24
N GLU A 84 -9.27 15.15 -18.96
CA GLU A 84 -10.48 15.85 -18.52
C GLU A 84 -10.41 17.37 -18.75
N ILE A 85 -9.22 17.97 -18.57
CA ILE A 85 -8.99 19.41 -18.80
C ILE A 85 -9.00 19.73 -20.28
N GLU A 86 -8.38 18.88 -21.11
CA GLU A 86 -8.38 18.99 -22.57
C GLU A 86 -9.81 18.89 -23.11
N ALA A 87 -10.57 17.87 -22.72
CA ALA A 87 -11.96 17.69 -23.12
C ALA A 87 -12.87 18.84 -22.65
N LEU A 88 -12.60 19.43 -21.48
CA LEU A 88 -13.33 20.62 -21.04
C LEU A 88 -13.00 21.83 -21.93
N THR A 89 -11.73 22.01 -22.26
CA THR A 89 -11.27 23.13 -23.10
C THR A 89 -11.86 23.04 -24.51
N GLU A 90 -11.88 21.86 -25.13
CA GLU A 90 -12.53 21.63 -26.43
C GLU A 90 -14.02 21.98 -26.41
N ARG A 91 -14.73 21.63 -25.33
CA ARG A 91 -16.16 21.97 -25.17
C ARG A 91 -16.36 23.48 -25.03
N GLU A 92 -15.53 24.17 -24.23
CA GLU A 92 -15.63 25.62 -24.08
C GLU A 92 -15.40 26.35 -25.42
N GLU A 93 -14.45 25.87 -26.23
CA GLU A 93 -14.19 26.40 -27.57
C GLU A 93 -15.36 26.15 -28.54
N ALA A 94 -15.93 24.95 -28.52
CA ALA A 94 -17.04 24.58 -29.40
C ALA A 94 -18.36 25.32 -29.09
N PHE A 95 -18.64 25.58 -27.80
CA PHE A 95 -19.91 26.17 -27.35
C PHE A 95 -19.81 27.65 -26.96
N GLY A 96 -18.61 28.24 -26.94
CA GLY A 96 -18.38 29.64 -26.57
C GLY A 96 -18.66 29.95 -25.09
N THR A 97 -18.91 28.94 -24.26
CA THR A 97 -19.12 29.07 -22.82
C THR A 97 -17.77 29.09 -22.12
N ARG A 98 -17.41 30.21 -21.48
CA ARG A 98 -16.13 30.34 -20.78
C ARG A 98 -16.26 30.03 -19.29
N GLY A 99 -15.47 29.08 -18.78
CA GLY A 99 -15.12 28.94 -17.37
C GLY A 99 -16.16 28.30 -16.45
N SER A 100 -17.37 27.98 -16.92
CA SER A 100 -18.36 27.24 -16.14
C SER A 100 -17.92 25.78 -16.00
N GLY A 101 -17.33 25.42 -14.85
CA GLY A 101 -16.92 24.03 -14.55
C GLY A 101 -15.43 23.85 -14.29
N ARG A 102 -14.55 24.77 -14.72
CA ARG A 102 -13.10 24.67 -14.45
C ARG A 102 -12.76 24.66 -12.96
N ARG A 103 -13.41 25.55 -12.18
CA ARG A 103 -13.21 25.60 -10.71
C ARG A 103 -13.66 24.30 -10.04
N GLU A 104 -14.85 23.82 -10.39
CA GLU A 104 -15.41 22.59 -9.83
C GLU A 104 -14.58 21.37 -10.20
N LEU A 105 -14.12 21.29 -11.44
CA LEU A 105 -13.20 20.27 -11.94
C LEU A 105 -11.91 20.25 -11.12
N GLY A 106 -11.24 21.40 -10.98
CA GLY A 106 -9.99 21.51 -10.22
C GLY A 106 -10.17 21.15 -8.74
N GLU A 107 -11.28 21.54 -8.11
CA GLU A 107 -11.60 21.15 -6.74
C GLU A 107 -11.85 19.63 -6.61
N ARG A 108 -12.52 19.01 -7.59
CA ARG A 108 -12.72 17.56 -7.65
C ARG A 108 -11.39 16.83 -7.79
N GLN A 109 -10.56 17.23 -8.75
CA GLN A 109 -9.25 16.62 -9.00
C GLN A 109 -8.34 16.70 -7.76
N LYS A 110 -8.30 17.86 -7.07
CA LYS A 110 -7.58 18.00 -5.80
C LYS A 110 -8.06 17.03 -4.72
N ARG A 111 -9.36 16.77 -4.63
CA ARG A 111 -9.92 15.77 -3.70
C ARG A 111 -9.54 14.35 -4.10
N GLU A 112 -9.51 14.06 -5.40
CA GLU A 112 -9.09 12.76 -5.93
C GLU A 112 -7.62 12.47 -5.63
N VAL A 113 -6.72 13.46 -5.81
CA VAL A 113 -5.30 13.31 -5.46
C VAL A 113 -5.13 12.95 -3.99
N ARG A 114 -5.82 13.65 -3.08
CA ARG A 114 -5.76 13.36 -1.64
C ARG A 114 -6.29 11.97 -1.31
N ARG A 115 -7.45 11.58 -1.86
CA ARG A 115 -8.03 10.25 -1.65
C ARG A 115 -7.12 9.16 -2.20
N HIS A 116 -6.53 9.36 -3.38
CA HIS A 116 -5.61 8.40 -3.98
C HIS A 116 -4.38 8.18 -3.10
N ARG A 117 -3.79 9.26 -2.58
CA ARG A 117 -2.63 9.17 -1.66
C ARG A 117 -2.96 8.39 -0.39
N ASP A 118 -4.12 8.67 0.19
CA ASP A 118 -4.64 8.01 1.39
C ASP A 118 -4.96 6.52 1.13
N ASP A 119 -5.56 6.21 -0.02
CA ASP A 119 -5.83 4.83 -0.43
C ASP A 119 -4.54 4.03 -0.70
N GLU A 120 -3.49 4.65 -1.28
CA GLU A 120 -2.19 3.99 -1.47
C GLU A 120 -1.51 3.68 -0.13
N LEU A 121 -1.59 4.59 0.86
CA LEU A 121 -1.07 4.33 2.20
C LEU A 121 -1.81 3.18 2.88
N ARG A 122 -3.16 3.17 2.82
CA ARG A 122 -3.95 2.06 3.37
C ARG A 122 -3.65 0.74 2.67
N PHE A 123 -3.49 0.75 1.35
CA PHE A 123 -3.08 -0.43 0.59
C PHE A 123 -1.71 -0.95 1.04
N GLY A 124 -0.74 -0.05 1.20
CA GLY A 124 0.60 -0.37 1.68
C GLY A 124 0.60 -1.01 3.07
N LEU A 125 -0.06 -0.35 4.03
CA LEU A 125 -0.20 -0.85 5.40
C LEU A 125 -0.95 -2.20 5.46
N ALA A 126 -2.01 -2.38 4.67
CA ALA A 126 -2.69 -3.67 4.59
C ALA A 126 -1.80 -4.77 4.01
N THR A 127 -0.96 -4.45 3.02
CA THR A 127 0.01 -5.39 2.43
C THR A 127 1.10 -5.76 3.44
N LEU A 128 1.59 -4.79 4.20
CA LEU A 128 2.54 -5.01 5.28
C LEU A 128 1.96 -5.89 6.39
N SER A 129 0.71 -5.63 6.81
CA SER A 129 0.01 -6.45 7.80
C SER A 129 -0.12 -7.90 7.36
N ARG A 130 -0.49 -8.15 6.09
CA ARG A 130 -0.51 -9.51 5.51
C ARG A 130 0.87 -10.18 5.51
N ALA A 131 1.94 -9.42 5.25
CA ALA A 131 3.30 -9.95 5.30
C ALA A 131 3.70 -10.40 6.72
N TYR A 132 3.28 -9.68 7.76
CA TYR A 132 3.46 -10.10 9.15
C TYR A 132 2.59 -11.30 9.52
N LEU A 133 1.32 -11.34 9.09
CA LEU A 133 0.45 -12.50 9.31
C LEU A 133 0.99 -13.77 8.66
N ALA A 134 1.58 -13.69 7.47
CA ALA A 134 2.22 -14.84 6.83
C ALA A 134 3.36 -15.42 7.69
N ARG A 135 4.15 -14.55 8.34
CA ARG A 135 5.21 -14.96 9.27
C ARG A 135 4.67 -15.61 10.53
N VAL A 136 3.54 -15.12 11.05
CA VAL A 136 2.81 -15.81 12.14
C VAL A 136 2.39 -17.20 11.71
N GLY A 137 1.88 -17.37 10.47
CA GLY A 137 1.55 -18.68 9.90
C GLY A 137 2.75 -19.62 9.86
N LEU A 138 3.89 -19.14 9.36
CA LEU A 138 5.15 -19.90 9.36
C LEU A 138 5.55 -20.34 10.77
N LEU A 139 5.43 -19.46 11.76
CA LEU A 139 5.71 -19.82 13.15
C LEU A 139 4.70 -20.87 13.66
N ALA A 140 3.40 -20.67 13.44
CA ALA A 140 2.37 -21.61 13.91
C ALA A 140 2.48 -23.01 13.29
N GLU A 141 2.94 -23.13 12.04
CA GLU A 141 3.17 -24.42 11.37
C GLU A 141 4.39 -25.18 11.90
N ASN A 142 5.39 -24.45 12.43
CA ASN A 142 6.67 -25.02 12.84
C ASN A 142 6.87 -25.08 14.37
N LEU A 143 5.97 -24.50 15.17
CA LEU A 143 6.06 -24.42 16.63
C LEU A 143 5.01 -25.29 17.33
N SER A 144 5.38 -25.95 18.43
CA SER A 144 4.40 -26.57 19.35
C SER A 144 3.65 -25.50 20.16
N ALA A 145 2.42 -25.81 20.60
CA ALA A 145 1.55 -24.89 21.36
C ALA A 145 2.21 -24.30 22.63
N GLU A 146 3.19 -24.98 23.22
CA GLU A 146 3.89 -24.58 24.45
C GLU A 146 5.02 -23.55 24.22
N VAL A 147 5.53 -23.41 22.99
CA VAL A 147 6.69 -22.53 22.66
C VAL A 147 6.26 -21.25 21.92
N LEU A 148 4.98 -21.12 21.60
CA LEU A 148 4.39 -19.96 20.92
C LEU A 148 4.53 -18.61 21.67
N SER A 149 4.96 -18.60 22.93
CA SER A 149 4.65 -17.51 23.87
C SER A 149 5.61 -16.31 23.91
N SER A 150 6.34 -16.00 22.84
CA SER A 150 7.00 -14.68 22.73
C SER A 150 7.32 -14.27 21.29
N GLY A 151 7.84 -15.20 20.50
CA GLY A 151 8.18 -14.96 19.09
C GLY A 151 6.95 -14.60 18.26
N ALA A 152 5.94 -15.47 18.24
CA ALA A 152 4.71 -15.24 17.48
C ALA A 152 3.91 -14.04 18.00
N GLU A 153 3.97 -13.76 19.31
CA GLU A 153 3.32 -12.60 19.92
C GLU A 153 3.87 -11.28 19.35
N ALA A 154 5.19 -11.16 19.14
CA ALA A 154 5.79 -9.97 18.55
C ALA A 154 5.28 -9.70 17.11
N PHE A 155 5.17 -10.73 16.28
CA PHE A 155 4.64 -10.62 14.91
C PHE A 155 3.13 -10.38 14.89
N LEU A 156 2.38 -10.92 15.84
CA LEU A 156 0.96 -10.59 16.01
C LEU A 156 0.77 -9.13 16.42
N SER A 157 1.47 -8.66 17.45
CA SER A 157 1.43 -7.25 17.87
C SER A 157 1.91 -6.29 16.78
N ALA A 158 2.76 -6.73 15.84
CA ALA A 158 3.11 -5.95 14.65
C ALA A 158 1.85 -5.62 13.81
N THR A 159 0.94 -6.57 13.63
CA THR A 159 -0.33 -6.35 12.90
C THR A 159 -1.24 -5.34 13.61
N GLU A 160 -1.24 -5.33 14.95
CA GLU A 160 -1.97 -4.35 15.76
C GLU A 160 -1.39 -2.94 15.61
N ARG A 161 -0.06 -2.80 15.64
CA ARG A 161 0.64 -1.51 15.40
C ARG A 161 0.35 -0.97 14.01
N ILE A 162 0.38 -1.82 12.99
CA ILE A 162 0.05 -1.44 11.60
C ILE A 162 -1.42 -1.00 11.49
N THR A 163 -2.32 -1.70 12.17
CA THR A 163 -3.75 -1.33 12.20
C THR A 163 -3.96 0.00 12.90
N ALA A 164 -3.27 0.26 14.02
CA ALA A 164 -3.30 1.54 14.72
C ALA A 164 -2.79 2.68 13.82
N ALA A 165 -1.64 2.50 13.16
CA ALA A 165 -1.10 3.47 12.21
C ALA A 165 -2.05 3.74 11.03
N THR A 166 -2.78 2.73 10.56
CA THR A 166 -3.83 2.89 9.54
C THR A 166 -4.97 3.77 10.03
N GLY A 167 -5.37 3.63 11.29
CA GLY A 167 -6.37 4.48 11.93
C GLY A 167 -5.93 5.93 12.09
N ASP A 168 -4.64 6.16 12.36
CA ASP A 168 -4.07 7.51 12.51
C ASP A 168 -4.07 8.33 11.23
N LEU A 169 -4.14 7.69 10.05
CA LEU A 169 -4.25 8.39 8.75
C LEU A 169 -5.43 9.38 8.71
N VAL A 170 -6.51 9.11 9.45
CA VAL A 170 -7.67 10.02 9.55
C VAL A 170 -7.28 11.40 10.08
N ARG A 171 -6.20 11.50 10.86
CA ARG A 171 -5.69 12.75 11.45
C ARG A 171 -4.69 13.48 10.54
N ASN A 172 -4.48 13.00 9.31
CA ASN A 172 -3.52 13.53 8.36
C ASN A 172 -2.10 13.72 8.97
N PRO A 173 -1.49 12.65 9.48
CA PRO A 173 -0.18 12.72 10.14
C PRO A 173 0.92 13.03 9.13
N ASN A 174 2.10 13.42 9.63
CA ASN A 174 3.30 13.45 8.79
C ASN A 174 3.67 12.01 8.41
N GLU A 175 3.41 11.64 7.16
CA GLU A 175 3.62 10.28 6.65
C GLU A 175 5.03 9.75 6.88
N THR A 176 6.04 10.62 6.77
CA THR A 176 7.44 10.20 6.96
C THR A 176 7.66 9.78 8.40
N LEU A 177 7.22 10.61 9.35
CA LEU A 177 7.37 10.32 10.77
C LEU A 177 6.51 9.13 11.20
N LEU A 178 5.28 9.03 10.68
CA LEU A 178 4.39 7.90 10.95
C LEU A 178 5.05 6.59 10.51
N LEU A 179 5.53 6.52 9.27
CA LEU A 179 6.13 5.31 8.72
C LEU A 179 7.46 4.98 9.40
N GLN A 180 8.30 5.98 9.68
CA GLN A 180 9.57 5.75 10.40
C GLN A 180 9.32 5.21 11.81
N ALA A 181 8.39 5.82 12.56
CA ALA A 181 8.04 5.34 13.89
C ALA A 181 7.46 3.93 13.84
N LEU A 182 6.54 3.67 12.90
CA LEU A 182 5.95 2.35 12.72
C LEU A 182 7.04 1.31 12.43
N LEU A 183 7.83 1.50 11.36
CA LEU A 183 8.80 0.50 10.91
C LEU A 183 9.90 0.22 11.93
N LEU A 184 10.27 1.21 12.76
CA LEU A 184 11.23 1.02 13.85
C LEU A 184 10.69 0.08 14.94
N ASP A 185 9.37 0.08 15.17
CA ASP A 185 8.70 -0.73 16.18
C ASP A 185 8.28 -2.14 15.67
N LEU A 186 8.55 -2.46 14.40
CA LEU A 186 8.20 -3.77 13.83
C LEU A 186 9.36 -4.78 13.96
N PRO A 187 9.06 -6.07 14.21
CA PRO A 187 10.07 -7.13 14.24
C PRO A 187 10.80 -7.27 12.90
N SER A 188 12.12 -7.44 12.95
CA SER A 188 12.99 -7.64 11.78
C SER A 188 13.01 -9.07 11.26
N ALA A 189 13.62 -9.28 10.10
CA ALA A 189 13.97 -10.61 9.58
C ALA A 189 14.88 -11.37 10.56
N ASP A 190 15.84 -10.69 11.16
CA ASP A 190 16.73 -11.27 12.16
C ASP A 190 15.97 -11.76 13.39
N ALA A 191 14.96 -11.01 13.85
CA ALA A 191 14.09 -11.43 14.96
C ALA A 191 13.26 -12.67 14.59
N LEU A 192 12.83 -12.80 13.33
CA LEU A 192 12.16 -14.01 12.85
C LEU A 192 13.11 -15.21 12.87
N ALA A 193 14.32 -15.05 12.34
CA ALA A 193 15.33 -16.09 12.30
C ALA A 193 15.78 -16.51 13.71
N GLU A 194 15.89 -15.56 14.65
CA GLU A 194 16.14 -15.85 16.06
C GLU A 194 14.98 -16.62 16.70
N ALA A 195 13.73 -16.22 16.44
CA ALA A 195 12.56 -16.92 16.94
C ALA A 195 12.47 -18.36 16.41
N LEU A 196 12.80 -18.60 15.13
CA LEU A 196 12.83 -19.95 14.55
C LEU A 196 13.96 -20.80 15.13
N ARG A 197 15.17 -20.24 15.26
CA ARG A 197 16.34 -20.92 15.85
C ARG A 197 16.13 -21.27 17.32
N ALA A 198 15.49 -20.40 18.09
CA ALA A 198 15.17 -20.64 19.50
C ALA A 198 14.30 -21.89 19.71
N VAL A 199 13.62 -22.37 18.64
CA VAL A 199 12.75 -23.55 18.66
C VAL A 199 13.32 -24.72 17.84
N GLY A 200 14.60 -24.63 17.42
CA GLY A 200 15.30 -25.71 16.74
C GLY A 200 14.97 -25.88 15.26
N VAL A 201 14.42 -24.84 14.62
CA VAL A 201 14.24 -24.77 13.17
C VAL A 201 15.40 -23.99 12.56
N ASP A 202 16.30 -24.67 11.87
CA ASP A 202 17.31 -24.03 11.03
C ASP A 202 16.72 -23.77 9.64
N LEU A 203 16.72 -22.49 9.22
CA LEU A 203 16.49 -22.12 7.83
C LEU A 203 17.82 -22.33 7.08
N GLU A 204 17.93 -23.42 6.32
CA GLU A 204 19.03 -23.60 5.34
C GLU A 204 18.97 -22.56 4.20
#